data_AF-A0A2A6JC70-F1
#
_entry.id   AF-A0A2A6JC70-F1
#
_cell.length_a   1.000
_cell.length_b   1.000
_cell.length_c   1.000
_cell.angle_alpha   90.00
_cell.angle_beta   90.00
_cell.angle_gamma   90.00
#
_symmetry.space_group_name_H-M   'P 1'
#
loop_
_entity.id
_entity.type
_entity.pdbx_description
1 polymer ?
#
loop_
_entity_poly.entity_id
_entity_poly.type
_entity_poly.pdbx_seq_one_letter_code
_entity_poly.pdbx_strand_id
1 'polypeptide(L)'
;MAAATPPCRGNTLANAKIVVEARVKSLSIGESGLLLPRDFPKRMIRVDLEIKRVIKGAFTDKEAILYGVPYPPPERMFELSIMALTTGMGGHDTFEWELSANKINSDVSFFSLNNCNYSKFPDELDFLQQRRP
;
A
#
# COMPACT_ATOMS: atom_id res chain seq x y z
N MET A 1 -1.46 -23.61 9.01
CA MET A 1 -1.67 -23.43 7.56
C MET A 1 -2.18 -22.00 7.36
N ALA A 2 -1.36 -21.10 6.82
CA ALA A 2 -1.82 -19.75 6.50
C ALA A 2 -2.64 -19.84 5.21
N ALA A 3 -3.93 -19.48 5.28
CA ALA A 3 -4.78 -19.41 4.10
C ALA A 3 -4.18 -18.39 3.13
N ALA A 4 -4.03 -18.78 1.87
CA ALA A 4 -3.72 -17.83 0.81
C ALA A 4 -4.83 -16.76 0.80
N THR A 5 -4.45 -15.49 0.89
CA THR A 5 -5.39 -14.37 0.79
C THR A 5 -6.16 -14.50 -0.52
N PRO A 6 -7.49 -14.57 -0.52
CA PRO A 6 -8.26 -14.66 -1.76
C PRO A 6 -7.91 -13.47 -2.68
N PRO A 7 -7.85 -13.67 -4.01
CA PRO A 7 -7.52 -12.59 -4.94
C PRO A 7 -8.53 -11.45 -4.76
N CYS A 8 -8.03 -10.21 -4.69
CA CYS A 8 -8.84 -9.01 -4.46
C CYS A 8 -9.73 -8.70 -5.68
N ARG A 9 -10.78 -9.50 -5.92
CA ARG A 9 -11.77 -9.29 -6.97
C ARG A 9 -12.69 -8.12 -6.58
N GLY A 10 -12.75 -7.09 -7.43
CA GLY A 10 -13.73 -5.99 -7.30
C GLY A 10 -13.19 -4.64 -6.82
N ASN A 11 -11.87 -4.50 -6.61
CA ASN A 11 -11.24 -3.23 -6.27
C ASN A 11 -11.17 -2.33 -7.50
N THR A 12 -12.22 -1.56 -7.73
CA THR A 12 -12.32 -0.58 -8.82
C THR A 12 -12.33 0.84 -8.26
N LEU A 13 -11.92 1.80 -9.08
CA LEU A 13 -12.00 3.23 -8.74
C LEU A 13 -13.44 3.65 -8.33
N ALA A 14 -14.47 2.99 -8.88
CA ALA A 14 -15.86 3.25 -8.56
C ALA A 14 -16.18 2.96 -7.07
N ASN A 15 -15.64 1.86 -6.53
CA ASN A 15 -15.88 1.43 -5.15
C ASN A 15 -14.93 2.09 -4.13
N ALA A 16 -13.80 2.61 -4.59
CA ALA A 16 -12.79 3.21 -3.74
C ALA A 16 -13.29 4.50 -3.06
N LYS A 17 -12.91 4.76 -1.80
CA LYS A 17 -13.37 5.95 -1.06
C LYS A 17 -12.49 7.18 -1.26
N ILE A 18 -11.20 7.03 -0.96
CA ILE A 18 -10.20 8.08 -1.07
C ILE A 18 -9.10 7.54 -1.97
N VAL A 19 -8.90 8.15 -3.13
CA VAL A 19 -7.86 7.75 -4.09
C VAL A 19 -6.93 8.91 -4.34
N VAL A 20 -5.64 8.62 -4.26
CA VAL A 20 -4.56 9.59 -4.45
C VAL A 20 -3.64 9.13 -5.56
N GLU A 21 -3.06 10.09 -6.27
CA GLU A 21 -1.83 9.86 -7.00
C GLU A 21 -0.66 10.08 -6.05
N ALA A 22 0.19 9.07 -5.90
CA ALA A 22 1.27 9.07 -4.94
C ALA A 22 2.58 8.60 -5.56
N ARG A 23 3.68 8.98 -4.92
CA ARG A 23 5.04 8.48 -5.15
C ARG A 23 5.53 7.80 -3.88
N VAL A 24 6.23 6.67 -4.00
CA VAL A 24 6.89 6.06 -2.84
C VAL A 24 8.09 6.92 -2.47
N LYS A 25 8.19 7.40 -1.22
CA LYS A 25 9.40 8.06 -0.69
C LYS A 25 10.34 7.06 -0.07
N SER A 26 9.78 6.09 0.63
CA SER A 26 10.55 5.08 1.35
C SER A 26 9.72 3.80 1.46
N LEU A 27 10.43 2.67 1.47
CA LEU A 27 9.86 1.38 1.78
C LEU A 27 10.82 0.66 2.74
N SER A 28 10.32 0.19 3.87
CA SER A 28 11.13 -0.49 4.88
C SER A 28 10.39 -1.62 5.55
N ILE A 29 11.13 -2.63 6.01
CA ILE A 29 10.64 -3.73 6.83
C ILE A 29 11.42 -3.77 8.12
N GLY A 30 10.84 -3.25 9.19
CA GLY A 30 11.49 -3.07 10.49
C GLY A 30 10.71 -3.69 11.64
N GLU A 31 11.32 -3.70 12.82
CA GLU A 31 10.61 -3.98 14.07
C GLU A 31 9.49 -2.94 14.27
N SER A 32 8.30 -3.41 14.66
CA SER A 32 7.13 -2.54 14.86
C SER A 32 7.24 -1.68 16.12
N GLY A 33 8.04 -2.10 17.11
CA GLY A 33 8.05 -1.52 18.44
C GLY A 33 6.78 -1.78 19.26
N LEU A 34 5.80 -2.51 18.71
CA LEU A 34 4.54 -2.82 19.38
C LEU A 34 4.72 -4.01 20.35
N LEU A 35 4.11 -3.90 21.53
CA LEU A 35 4.03 -4.99 22.50
C LEU A 35 2.92 -5.96 22.10
N LEU A 36 3.23 -6.86 21.17
CA LEU A 36 2.28 -7.83 20.61
C LEU A 36 2.39 -9.21 21.28
N PRO A 37 1.32 -10.02 21.28
CA PRO A 37 1.38 -11.42 21.73
C PRO A 37 2.43 -12.24 20.97
N ARG A 38 2.92 -13.35 21.56
CA ARG A 38 4.04 -14.15 21.01
C ARG A 38 3.86 -14.56 19.56
N ASP A 39 2.64 -14.87 19.15
CA ASP A 39 2.33 -15.42 17.82
C ASP A 39 2.03 -14.33 16.78
N PHE A 40 2.12 -13.06 17.14
CA PHE A 40 1.93 -11.95 16.22
C PHE A 40 3.24 -11.53 15.52
N PRO A 41 3.19 -11.18 14.22
CA PRO A 41 4.36 -10.66 13.51
C PRO A 41 4.89 -9.39 14.20
N LYS A 42 6.12 -9.44 14.71
CA LYS A 42 6.78 -8.29 15.34
C LYS A 42 7.30 -7.28 14.34
N ARG A 43 7.59 -7.73 13.12
CA ARG A 43 8.03 -6.87 12.01
C ARG A 43 6.85 -6.33 11.22
N MET A 44 6.95 -5.07 10.80
CA MET A 44 5.98 -4.44 9.92
C MET A 44 6.66 -3.85 8.69
N ILE A 45 5.92 -3.88 7.59
CA ILE A 45 6.21 -3.10 6.39
C ILE A 45 5.70 -1.68 6.63
N ARG A 46 6.53 -0.70 6.30
CA ARG A 46 6.18 0.71 6.28
C ARG A 46 6.50 1.27 4.90
N VAL A 47 5.50 1.88 4.28
CA VAL A 47 5.64 2.59 3.00
C VAL A 47 5.25 4.04 3.23
N ASP A 48 6.21 4.94 3.07
CA ASP A 48 5.96 6.36 3.12
C ASP A 48 5.62 6.85 1.71
N LEU A 49 4.47 7.51 1.56
CA LEU A 49 3.99 8.06 0.31
C LEU A 49 4.07 9.58 0.32
N GLU A 50 4.53 10.14 -0.79
CA GLU A 50 4.33 11.55 -1.14
C GLU A 50 3.07 11.67 -1.99
N ILE A 51 2.09 12.44 -1.54
CA ILE A 51 0.85 12.67 -2.26
C ILE A 51 1.05 13.80 -3.27
N LYS A 52 0.88 13.49 -4.56
CA LYS A 52 0.98 14.46 -5.65
C LYS A 52 -0.34 15.16 -5.93
N ARG A 53 -1.44 14.41 -5.90
CA ARG A 53 -2.81 14.96 -5.97
C ARG A 53 -3.83 13.95 -5.45
N VAL A 54 -5.00 14.46 -5.10
CA VAL A 54 -6.18 13.65 -4.77
C VAL A 54 -7.00 13.44 -6.05
N ILE A 55 -7.30 12.18 -6.36
CA ILE A 55 -8.11 11.77 -7.52
C ILE A 55 -9.58 11.66 -7.11
N LYS A 56 -9.86 11.13 -5.91
CA LYS A 56 -11.22 10.91 -5.38
C LYS A 56 -11.25 11.08 -3.87
N GLY A 57 -12.35 11.62 -3.35
CA GLY A 57 -12.56 11.80 -1.91
C GLY A 57 -11.86 13.06 -1.37
N ALA A 58 -11.77 13.16 -0.05
CA ALA A 58 -11.13 14.28 0.64
C ALA A 58 -9.90 13.78 1.42
N PHE A 59 -8.74 14.34 1.11
CA PHE A 59 -7.49 14.10 1.82
C PHE A 59 -6.63 15.37 1.71
N THR A 60 -6.17 15.92 2.83
CA THR A 60 -5.49 17.22 2.86
C THR A 60 -3.99 17.13 3.07
N ASP A 61 -3.51 15.99 3.57
CA ASP A 61 -2.10 15.82 3.88
C ASP A 61 -1.28 15.56 2.62
N LYS A 62 -0.02 16.02 2.64
CA LYS A 62 0.93 15.82 1.55
C LYS A 62 1.65 14.48 1.63
N GLU A 63 1.49 13.76 2.74
CA GLU A 63 2.13 12.49 2.99
C GLU A 63 1.15 11.52 3.61
N ALA A 64 1.31 10.24 3.28
CA ALA A 64 0.55 9.15 3.90
C ALA A 64 1.51 8.00 4.22
N ILE A 65 1.31 7.35 5.36
CA ILE A 65 2.10 6.17 5.75
C ILE A 65 1.20 4.96 5.71
N LEU A 66 1.56 3.99 4.87
CA LEU A 66 0.89 2.71 4.81
C LEU A 66 1.66 1.70 5.66
N TYR A 67 0.93 0.95 6.49
CA TYR A 67 1.48 -0.12 7.32
C TYR A 67 0.96 -1.48 6.87
N GLY A 68 1.80 -2.49 6.97
CA GLY A 68 1.40 -3.85 6.70
C GLY A 68 2.23 -4.90 7.42
N VAL A 69 1.77 -6.14 7.36
CA VAL A 69 2.51 -7.31 7.84
C VAL A 69 3.25 -7.97 6.68
N PRO A 70 4.48 -8.49 6.92
CA PRO A 70 5.28 -9.13 5.87
C PRO A 70 4.80 -10.54 5.50
N TYR A 71 4.00 -11.18 6.34
CA TYR A 71 3.45 -12.50 6.08
C TYR A 71 1.99 -12.63 6.53
N PRO A 72 1.05 -13.01 5.64
CA PRO A 72 1.25 -13.16 4.19
C PRO A 72 1.64 -11.82 3.54
N PRO A 73 2.51 -11.83 2.50
CA PRO A 73 2.98 -10.60 1.88
C PRO A 73 1.81 -9.82 1.26
N PRO A 74 1.81 -8.47 1.31
CA PRO A 74 0.82 -7.66 0.62
C PRO A 74 0.84 -7.94 -0.89
N GLU A 75 -0.34 -7.93 -1.52
CA GLU A 75 -0.50 -8.27 -2.95
C GLU A 75 0.33 -7.36 -3.86
N ARG A 76 0.44 -6.07 -3.51
CA ARG A 76 1.13 -5.04 -4.30
C ARG A 76 2.57 -4.75 -3.86
N MET A 77 3.17 -5.66 -3.09
CA MET A 77 4.49 -5.46 -2.50
C MET A 77 5.60 -5.34 -3.56
N PHE A 78 5.49 -6.07 -4.68
CA PHE A 78 6.48 -6.05 -5.74
C PHE A 78 6.50 -4.70 -6.46
N GLU A 79 5.32 -4.20 -6.84
CA GLU A 79 5.16 -2.92 -7.55
C GLU A 79 5.62 -1.78 -6.66
N LEU A 80 5.23 -1.76 -5.38
CA LEU A 80 5.69 -0.77 -4.41
C LEU A 80 7.21 -0.79 -4.23
N SER A 81 7.84 -1.97 -4.27
CA SER A 81 9.30 -2.09 -4.22
C SER A 81 9.97 -1.49 -5.44
N ILE A 82 9.43 -1.73 -6.64
CA ILE A 82 9.97 -1.12 -7.87
C ILE A 82 9.79 0.39 -7.83
N MET A 83 8.60 0.88 -7.45
CA MET A 83 8.34 2.32 -7.33
C MET A 83 9.28 2.99 -6.31
N ALA A 84 9.62 2.30 -5.21
CA ALA A 84 10.60 2.79 -4.25
C ALA A 84 12.03 2.87 -4.84
N LEU A 85 12.40 1.92 -5.71
CA LEU A 85 13.71 1.88 -6.36
C LEU A 85 13.85 2.89 -7.51
N THR A 86 12.76 3.23 -8.19
CA THR A 86 12.72 4.16 -9.33
C THR A 86 12.31 5.57 -8.95
N THR A 87 12.14 5.85 -7.66
CA THR A 87 11.71 7.14 -7.13
C THR A 87 12.61 8.27 -7.63
N GLY A 88 12.02 9.30 -8.25
CA GLY A 88 12.73 10.49 -8.70
C GLY A 88 13.46 10.34 -10.04
N MET A 89 13.37 9.18 -10.70
CA MET A 89 13.99 8.96 -12.03
C MET A 89 13.21 9.57 -13.20
N GLY A 90 12.01 10.10 -12.95
CA GLY A 90 11.14 10.71 -13.97
C GLY A 90 10.42 9.69 -14.85
N GLY A 91 9.36 10.13 -15.53
CA GLY A 91 8.60 9.33 -16.49
C GLY A 91 7.39 8.60 -15.90
N HIS A 92 7.55 7.80 -14.84
CA HIS A 92 6.50 6.92 -14.30
C HIS A 92 6.70 6.59 -12.82
N ASP A 93 7.10 7.57 -12.00
CA ASP A 93 7.37 7.35 -10.57
C ASP A 93 6.18 7.65 -9.65
N THR A 94 4.99 7.77 -10.23
CA THR A 94 3.72 7.91 -9.52
C THR A 94 2.75 6.79 -9.89
N PHE A 95 1.77 6.55 -9.01
CA PHE A 95 0.74 5.54 -9.17
C PHE A 95 -0.53 5.97 -8.44
N GLU A 96 -1.66 5.38 -8.79
CA GLU A 96 -2.92 5.59 -8.06
C GLU A 96 -3.04 4.58 -6.92
N TRP A 97 -3.45 5.06 -5.75
CA TRP A 97 -3.62 4.23 -4.57
C TRP A 97 -4.85 4.66 -3.76
N GLU A 98 -5.61 3.68 -3.28
CA GLU A 98 -6.69 3.93 -2.32
C GLU A 98 -6.18 3.95 -0.88
N LEU A 99 -6.44 5.07 -0.19
CA LEU A 99 -6.14 5.24 1.23
C LEU A 99 -7.27 4.61 2.07
N SER A 100 -7.06 3.35 2.44
CA SER A 100 -7.98 2.59 3.30
C SER A 100 -7.52 2.63 4.76
N ALA A 101 -8.24 3.41 5.58
CA ALA A 101 -7.95 3.56 7.00
C ALA A 101 -8.57 2.43 7.83
N ASN A 102 -7.74 1.75 8.62
CA ASN A 102 -8.16 0.81 9.65
C ASN A 102 -8.11 1.49 11.02
N LYS A 103 -9.16 1.31 11.82
CA LYS A 103 -9.23 1.84 13.18
C LYS A 103 -8.47 0.94 14.15
N ILE A 104 -7.66 1.53 15.00
CA ILE A 104 -7.10 0.88 16.19
C ILE A 104 -8.07 1.07 17.37
N ASN A 105 -8.58 2.29 17.53
CA ASN A 105 -9.60 2.65 18.51
C ASN A 105 -10.46 3.82 17.98
N SER A 106 -11.19 4.53 18.85
CA SER A 106 -12.04 5.68 18.49
C SER A 106 -11.26 6.81 17.83
N ASP A 107 -10.01 7.03 18.25
CA ASP A 107 -9.25 8.25 17.96
C ASP A 107 -8.00 7.98 17.11
N VAL A 108 -7.61 6.72 16.98
CA VAL A 108 -6.39 6.29 16.29
C VAL A 108 -6.74 5.38 15.14
N SER A 109 -6.28 5.74 13.94
CA SER A 109 -6.40 4.96 12.72
C SER A 109 -5.06 4.95 11.96
N PHE A 110 -4.88 3.97 11.08
CA PHE A 110 -3.71 3.87 10.22
C PHE A 110 -4.13 3.40 8.82
N PHE A 111 -3.38 3.78 7.79
CA PHE A 111 -3.62 3.25 6.44
C PHE A 111 -2.98 1.87 6.28
N SER A 112 -3.73 0.93 5.71
CA SER A 112 -3.31 -0.47 5.59
C SER A 112 -2.83 -0.83 4.19
N LEU A 113 -1.70 -1.53 4.12
CA LEU A 113 -1.17 -2.20 2.91
C LEU A 113 -1.83 -3.54 2.63
N ASN A 114 -2.33 -4.24 3.66
CA ASN A 114 -2.88 -5.59 3.52
C ASN A 114 -4.36 -5.59 3.13
N ASN A 115 -5.00 -4.43 3.03
CA ASN A 115 -6.38 -4.32 2.57
C ASN A 115 -6.44 -4.53 1.05
N CYS A 116 -7.56 -5.09 0.59
CA CYS A 116 -7.92 -5.07 -0.82
C CYS A 116 -8.29 -3.63 -1.22
N ASN A 117 -7.27 -2.85 -1.58
CA ASN A 117 -7.41 -1.47 -2.02
C ASN A 117 -7.40 -1.39 -3.55
N TYR A 118 -8.08 -0.39 -4.10
CA TYR A 118 -7.82 0.02 -5.46
C TYR A 118 -6.36 0.50 -5.60
N SER A 119 -5.68 0.03 -6.63
CA SER A 119 -4.36 0.49 -7.01
C SER A 119 -4.21 0.41 -8.53
N LYS A 120 -3.55 1.40 -9.12
CA LYS A 120 -3.20 1.38 -10.53
C LYS A 120 -1.76 1.87 -10.70
N PHE A 121 -0.89 0.96 -11.12
CA PHE A 121 0.51 1.24 -11.38
C PHE A 121 0.70 1.62 -12.86
N PRO A 122 1.87 2.16 -13.24
CA PRO A 122 2.27 2.28 -14.64
C PRO A 122 2.15 0.93 -15.37
N ASP A 123 1.75 0.99 -16.64
CA ASP A 123 1.42 -0.21 -17.43
C ASP A 123 2.60 -1.20 -17.46
N GLU A 124 3.85 -0.72 -17.51
CA GLU A 124 5.06 -1.55 -17.53
C GLU A 124 5.18 -2.46 -16.30
N LEU A 125 4.67 -2.02 -15.15
CA LEU A 125 4.67 -2.79 -13.90
C LEU A 125 3.49 -3.76 -13.83
N ASP A 126 2.32 -3.35 -14.35
CA ASP A 126 1.14 -4.21 -14.42
C ASP A 126 1.38 -5.41 -15.38
N PHE A 127 2.14 -5.22 -16.48
CA PHE A 127 2.53 -6.32 -17.38
C PHE A 127 3.41 -7.38 -16.73
N LEU A 128 4.24 -7.01 -15.75
CA LEU A 128 5.14 -7.94 -15.05
C LEU A 128 4.38 -8.89 -14.10
N GLN A 129 3.19 -8.49 -13.62
CA GLN A 129 2.35 -9.40 -12.82
C GLN A 129 1.63 -10.44 -13.67
N GLN A 130 1.12 -10.06 -14.85
CA GLN A 130 0.34 -10.96 -15.71
C GLN A 130 1.17 -12.11 -16.30
N ARG A 131 2.50 -12.02 -16.26
CA ARG A 131 3.42 -13.07 -16.74
C ARG A 131 4.05 -13.93 -15.64
N ARG A 132 3.67 -13.76 -14.36
CA ARG A 132 4.11 -14.71 -13.33
C ARG A 132 3.39 -16.06 -13.53
N PRO A 133 4.12 -17.18 -13.55
CA PRO A 133 3.53 -18.51 -13.68
C PRO A 133 2.64 -18.88 -12.48
#